data_AF-A0A1A8S9E6-F1
#
_entry.id   AF-A0A1A8S9E6-F1
#
_cell.length_a   1.000
_cell.length_b   1.000
_cell.length_c   1.000
_cell.angle_alpha   90.00
_cell.angle_beta   90.00
_cell.angle_gamma   90.00
#
_symmetry.space_group_name_H-M   'P 1'
#
loop_
_entity.id
_entity.type
_entity.pdbx_description
1 polymer ?
#
loop_
_entity_poly.entity_id
_entity_poly.type
_entity_poly.pdbx_seq_one_letter_code
_entity_poly.pdbx_strand_id
1 'polypeptide(L)'
;PKFCQDNYETIVLLPTYVGVEVLRVEALDSDVAEEKSNTPYLAYSLVDSNLEYFSVERHTGIVTVINENLSKDRYRLNVKVWDGRFSSMTSVTVLVREAVDSGLLFTFPVYSASIPENVP
;
A
#
# COMPACT_ATOMS: atom_id res chain seq x y z
N PRO A 1 5.92 10.90 -17.42
CA PRO A 1 6.10 9.80 -16.44
C PRO A 1 5.66 8.38 -16.94
N LYS A 2 6.37 7.33 -16.52
CA LYS A 2 6.07 5.93 -16.83
C LYS A 2 6.13 5.08 -15.57
N PHE A 3 5.11 4.25 -15.32
CA PHE A 3 5.12 3.29 -14.21
C PHE A 3 6.20 2.22 -14.39
N CYS A 4 6.76 1.75 -13.27
CA CYS A 4 7.75 0.67 -13.26
C CYS A 4 7.14 -0.68 -13.65
N GLN A 5 5.83 -0.86 -13.44
CA GLN A 5 5.08 -2.05 -13.82
C GLN A 5 3.81 -1.67 -14.58
N ASP A 6 3.42 -2.49 -15.54
CA ASP A 6 2.17 -2.30 -16.30
C ASP A 6 0.94 -2.61 -15.44
N ASN A 7 1.06 -3.61 -14.55
CA ASN A 7 0.04 -4.03 -13.60
C ASN A 7 0.68 -4.41 -12.26
N TYR A 8 0.04 -4.03 -11.16
CA TYR A 8 0.42 -4.42 -9.80
C TYR A 8 -0.60 -5.41 -9.24
N GLU A 9 -0.15 -6.36 -8.44
CA GLU A 9 -1.01 -7.30 -7.71
C GLU A 9 -0.49 -7.49 -6.29
N THR A 10 -1.41 -7.56 -5.32
CA THR A 10 -1.08 -7.81 -3.91
C THR A 10 -2.22 -8.53 -3.20
N ILE A 11 -1.94 -9.04 -2.00
CA ILE A 11 -2.91 -9.72 -1.13
C ILE A 11 -3.05 -8.93 0.17
N VAL A 12 -4.29 -8.64 0.55
CA VAL A 12 -4.65 -8.12 1.87
C VAL A 12 -5.32 -9.23 2.67
N LEU A 13 -4.84 -9.46 3.89
CA LEU A 13 -5.39 -10.46 4.80
C LEU A 13 -6.46 -9.84 5.71
N LEU A 14 -7.55 -10.57 5.95
CA LEU A 14 -8.54 -10.24 6.96
C LEU A 14 -8.23 -10.95 8.30
N PRO A 15 -8.47 -10.28 9.44
CA PRO A 15 -8.93 -8.89 9.55
C PRO A 15 -7.82 -7.89 9.17
N THR A 16 -8.21 -6.78 8.54
CA THR A 16 -7.33 -5.65 8.23
C THR A 16 -7.79 -4.39 8.96
N TYR A 17 -7.02 -3.31 8.89
CA TYR A 17 -7.30 -2.05 9.58
C TYR A 17 -7.12 -0.84 8.65
N VAL A 18 -7.82 0.25 8.97
CA VAL A 18 -7.62 1.54 8.31
C VAL A 18 -6.17 2.00 8.47
N GLY A 19 -5.59 2.50 7.39
CA GLY A 19 -4.20 2.98 7.33
C GLY A 19 -3.18 1.90 7.00
N VAL A 20 -3.57 0.62 6.89
CA VAL A 20 -2.67 -0.44 6.43
C VAL A 20 -2.23 -0.16 5.00
N GLU A 21 -0.91 -0.19 4.78
CA GLU A 21 -0.31 -0.12 3.46
C GLU A 21 -0.54 -1.43 2.71
N VAL A 22 -1.12 -1.31 1.50
CA VAL A 22 -1.50 -2.43 0.65
C VAL A 22 -0.37 -2.74 -0.34
N LEU A 23 0.12 -1.70 -1.01
CA LEU A 23 1.32 -1.70 -1.84
C LEU A 23 1.72 -0.26 -2.17
N ARG A 24 2.89 -0.10 -2.77
CA ARG A 24 3.35 1.16 -3.36
C ARG A 24 3.47 1.05 -4.87
N VAL A 25 2.85 1.98 -5.59
CA VAL A 25 3.11 2.15 -7.03
C VAL A 25 4.26 3.13 -7.26
N GLU A 26 5.07 2.88 -8.27
CA GLU A 26 6.23 3.70 -8.57
C GLU A 26 6.26 4.05 -10.06
N ALA A 27 6.66 5.29 -10.35
CA ALA A 27 6.80 5.78 -11.71
C ALA A 27 8.07 6.62 -11.82
N LEU A 28 8.68 6.58 -12.98
CA LEU A 28 9.89 7.31 -13.32
C LEU A 28 9.60 8.25 -14.49
N ASP A 29 10.21 9.43 -14.46
CA ASP A 29 10.11 10.40 -15.55
C ASP A 29 11.48 10.61 -16.18
N SER A 30 11.60 10.27 -17.47
CA SER A 30 12.88 10.29 -18.18
C SER A 30 13.45 11.70 -18.35
N ASP A 31 12.57 12.72 -18.37
CA ASP A 31 12.96 14.12 -18.56
C ASP A 31 13.64 14.72 -17.30
N VAL A 32 13.54 14.07 -16.14
CA VAL A 32 14.04 14.57 -14.84
C VAL A 32 15.34 13.89 -14.40
N ALA A 33 15.82 12.89 -15.16
CA ALA A 33 17.07 12.21 -14.88
C ALA A 33 18.32 13.13 -15.03
N GLU A 34 18.19 14.29 -15.67
CA GLU A 34 19.30 15.22 -15.90
C GLU A 34 19.49 16.27 -14.80
N GLU A 35 18.49 16.52 -13.93
CA GLU A 35 18.56 17.58 -12.93
C GLU A 35 18.60 17.00 -11.51
N LYS A 36 19.83 16.76 -11.03
CA LYS A 36 20.17 16.32 -9.66
C LYS A 36 19.75 17.34 -8.59
N SER A 37 18.46 17.57 -8.34
CA SER A 37 18.06 18.24 -7.10
C SER A 37 16.60 18.13 -6.65
N ASN A 38 15.65 17.60 -7.41
CA ASN A 38 14.28 17.43 -6.90
C ASN A 38 13.68 16.16 -7.50
N THR A 39 13.14 15.29 -6.65
CA THR A 39 12.22 14.25 -7.12
C THR A 39 11.18 14.90 -8.04
N PRO A 40 10.92 14.38 -9.26
CA PRO A 40 9.86 14.92 -10.10
C PRO A 40 8.58 15.05 -9.27
N TYR A 41 7.84 16.16 -9.41
CA TYR A 41 6.55 16.36 -8.73
C TYR A 41 5.51 15.41 -9.35
N LEU A 42 5.69 14.11 -9.13
CA LEU A 42 4.75 13.06 -9.51
C LEU A 42 3.59 13.10 -8.53
N ALA A 43 2.41 13.39 -9.07
CA ALA A 43 1.16 13.37 -8.33
C ALA A 43 0.40 12.08 -8.67
N TYR A 44 0.27 11.20 -7.68
CA TYR A 44 -0.53 9.99 -7.75
C TYR A 44 -1.98 10.27 -7.37
N SER A 45 -2.91 9.60 -8.05
CA SER A 45 -4.35 9.69 -7.78
C SER A 45 -5.06 8.42 -8.21
N LEU A 46 -6.07 8.00 -7.46
CA LEU A 46 -6.99 6.94 -7.88
C LEU A 46 -8.07 7.52 -8.81
N VAL A 47 -8.37 6.79 -9.88
CA VAL A 47 -9.34 7.21 -10.92
C VAL A 47 -10.61 6.33 -10.89
N ASP A 48 -10.61 5.27 -10.11
CA ASP A 48 -11.67 4.25 -10.13
C ASP A 48 -12.86 4.58 -9.20
N SER A 49 -13.87 3.72 -9.21
CA SER A 49 -15.07 3.70 -8.37
C SER A 49 -14.86 3.14 -6.96
N ASN A 50 -13.77 2.39 -6.72
CA ASN A 50 -13.45 1.80 -5.40
C ASN A 50 -12.77 2.78 -4.43
N LEU A 51 -13.01 4.09 -4.60
CA LEU A 51 -12.49 5.16 -3.73
C LEU A 51 -13.05 5.09 -2.30
N GLU A 52 -14.05 4.25 -2.06
CA GLU A 52 -14.62 4.02 -0.73
C GLU A 52 -13.74 3.12 0.15
N TYR A 53 -12.86 2.31 -0.45
CA TYR A 53 -12.07 1.28 0.25
C TYR A 53 -10.59 1.55 0.28
N PHE A 54 -10.06 2.24 -0.73
CA PHE A 54 -8.64 2.51 -0.85
C PHE A 54 -8.38 3.98 -1.17
N SER A 55 -7.26 4.49 -0.68
CA SER A 55 -6.69 5.78 -1.05
C SER A 55 -5.28 5.58 -1.58
N VAL A 56 -4.76 6.55 -2.33
CA VAL A 56 -3.35 6.61 -2.72
C VAL A 56 -2.75 7.92 -2.23
N GLU A 57 -1.59 7.85 -1.59
CA GLU A 57 -0.86 9.04 -1.18
C GLU A 57 -0.25 9.73 -2.39
N ARG A 58 -0.56 11.03 -2.52
CA ARG A 58 -0.26 11.83 -3.71
C ARG A 58 1.22 11.86 -4.10
N HIS A 59 2.16 11.80 -3.17
CA HIS A 59 3.58 12.02 -3.46
C HIS A 59 4.42 10.74 -3.43
N THR A 60 3.97 9.72 -2.72
CA THR A 60 4.74 8.47 -2.54
C THR A 60 4.21 7.32 -3.39
N GLY A 61 2.95 7.39 -3.83
CA GLY A 61 2.27 6.29 -4.51
C GLY A 61 1.83 5.15 -3.59
N ILE A 62 1.88 5.33 -2.26
CA ILE A 62 1.43 4.33 -1.29
C ILE A 62 -0.09 4.21 -1.34
N VAL A 63 -0.58 2.99 -1.58
CA VAL A 63 -2.02 2.66 -1.55
C VAL A 63 -2.35 2.13 -0.15
N THR A 64 -3.32 2.76 0.52
CA THR A 64 -3.74 2.38 1.88
C THR A 64 -5.21 2.01 1.95
N VAL A 65 -5.56 1.14 2.90
CA VAL A 65 -6.95 0.83 3.24
C VAL A 65 -7.58 2.02 3.98
N ILE A 66 -8.74 2.49 3.53
CA ILE A 66 -9.53 3.53 4.23
C ILE A 66 -10.87 3.02 4.76
N ASN A 67 -11.28 1.82 4.34
CA ASN A 67 -12.43 1.10 4.87
C ASN A 67 -12.10 -0.40 4.91
N GLU A 68 -12.07 -0.96 6.12
CA GLU A 68 -11.71 -2.34 6.41
C GLU A 68 -12.81 -3.35 6.03
N ASN A 69 -14.01 -2.89 5.65
CA ASN A 69 -15.13 -3.76 5.25
C ASN A 69 -14.97 -4.30 3.81
N LEU A 70 -13.85 -4.99 3.58
CA LEU A 70 -13.48 -5.57 2.28
C LEU A 70 -14.22 -6.90 2.04
N SER A 71 -15.48 -6.80 1.62
CA SER A 71 -16.37 -7.96 1.39
C SER A 71 -16.16 -8.70 0.06
N LYS A 72 -15.40 -8.15 -0.89
CA LYS A 72 -15.14 -8.80 -2.18
C LYS A 72 -13.80 -9.53 -2.17
N ASP A 73 -13.72 -10.67 -2.83
CA ASP A 73 -12.46 -11.42 -2.99
C ASP A 73 -11.37 -10.66 -3.78
N ARG A 74 -11.79 -9.67 -4.57
CA ARG A 74 -10.90 -8.89 -5.44
C ARG A 74 -11.41 -7.48 -5.66
N TYR A 75 -10.51 -6.51 -5.49
CA TYR A 75 -10.70 -5.11 -5.84
C TYR A 75 -9.72 -4.73 -6.95
N ARG A 76 -10.21 -4.04 -7.99
CA ARG A 76 -9.38 -3.49 -9.06
C ARG A 76 -9.40 -1.98 -8.93
N LEU A 77 -8.22 -1.39 -8.99
CA LEU A 77 -8.01 0.04 -8.87
C LEU A 77 -7.24 0.51 -10.10
N ASN A 78 -7.56 1.70 -10.58
CA ASN A 78 -6.76 2.39 -11.59
C ASN A 78 -6.03 3.55 -10.94
N VAL A 79 -4.70 3.48 -10.91
CA VAL A 79 -3.86 4.55 -10.36
C VAL A 79 -3.26 5.34 -11.51
N LYS A 80 -3.47 6.66 -11.46
CA LYS A 80 -2.90 7.62 -12.39
C LYS A 80 -1.73 8.34 -11.73
N VAL A 81 -0.68 8.58 -12.50
CA VAL A 81 0.43 9.47 -12.15
C VAL A 81 0.47 10.63 -13.14
N TRP A 82 0.75 11.83 -12.64
CA TRP A 82 0.87 13.06 -13.43
C TRP A 82 2.15 13.81 -13.02
N ASP A 83 2.90 14.32 -13.99
CA ASP A 83 4.20 14.99 -13.76
C ASP A 83 4.16 16.52 -13.94
N GLY A 84 2.99 17.11 -14.18
CA GLY A 84 2.86 18.52 -14.56
C GLY A 84 2.39 18.72 -16.01
N ARG A 85 2.68 17.75 -16.89
CA ARG A 85 2.46 17.88 -18.34
C ARG A 85 1.81 16.64 -18.94
N PHE A 86 2.31 15.47 -18.59
CA PHE A 86 1.87 14.17 -19.08
C PHE A 86 1.28 13.34 -17.93
N SER A 87 0.44 12.38 -18.28
CA SER A 87 -0.08 11.41 -17.32
C SER A 87 -0.02 9.99 -17.85
N SER A 88 0.19 9.05 -16.95
CA SER A 88 0.12 7.62 -17.21
C SER A 88 -0.83 6.96 -16.21
N MET A 89 -1.32 5.76 -16.54
CA MET A 89 -2.24 4.99 -15.70
C MET A 89 -1.82 3.53 -15.65
N THR A 90 -1.95 2.90 -14.49
CA THR A 90 -1.70 1.47 -14.27
C THR A 90 -2.86 0.85 -13.49
N SER A 91 -3.04 -0.46 -13.63
CA SER A 91 -4.01 -1.23 -12.87
C SER A 91 -3.37 -1.86 -11.64
N VAL A 92 -4.03 -1.75 -10.50
CA VAL A 92 -3.68 -2.43 -9.24
C VAL A 92 -4.78 -3.41 -8.89
N THR A 93 -4.42 -4.68 -8.69
CA THR A 93 -5.34 -5.73 -8.25
C THR A 93 -5.06 -6.11 -6.81
N VAL A 94 -6.03 -5.91 -5.92
CA VAL A 94 -5.96 -6.30 -4.51
C VAL A 94 -6.80 -7.54 -4.32
N LEU A 95 -6.16 -8.65 -3.94
CA LEU A 95 -6.82 -9.90 -3.58
C LEU A 95 -7.08 -9.93 -2.08
N VAL A 96 -8.28 -10.30 -1.66
CA VAL A 96 -8.65 -10.39 -0.24
C VAL A 96 -8.67 -11.86 0.16
N ARG A 97 -8.01 -12.19 1.27
CA ARG A 97 -7.94 -13.55 1.80
C ARG A 97 -8.12 -13.53 3.31
N GLU A 98 -8.67 -14.58 3.88
CA GLU A 98 -8.69 -14.74 5.33
C GLU A 98 -7.31 -15.19 5.80
N ALA A 99 -6.83 -14.61 6.90
CA ALA A 99 -5.65 -15.12 7.57
C ALA A 99 -5.95 -16.55 8.05
N VAL A 100 -5.06 -17.49 7.75
CA VAL A 100 -5.16 -18.85 8.28
C VAL A 100 -4.98 -18.78 9.79
N ASP A 101 -5.95 -19.29 10.54
CA ASP A 101 -5.81 -19.44 11.97
C ASP A 101 -4.61 -20.33 12.27
N SER A 102 -3.57 -19.75 12.86
CA SER A 102 -2.36 -20.47 13.23
C SER A 102 -2.60 -21.48 14.35
N GLY A 103 -3.73 -21.38 15.07
CA GLY A 103 -4.01 -22.16 16.28
C GLY A 103 -3.06 -21.85 17.44
N LEU A 104 -2.17 -20.85 17.28
CA LEU A 104 -1.25 -20.42 18.31
C LEU A 104 -1.99 -19.56 19.33
N LEU A 105 -1.96 -20.02 20.58
CA LEU A 105 -2.52 -19.31 21.71
C LEU A 105 -1.41 -18.94 22.67
N PHE A 106 -1.46 -17.72 23.20
CA PHE A 106 -0.65 -17.39 24.37
C PHE A 106 -1.03 -18.33 25.51
N THR A 107 -0.04 -18.98 26.12
CA THR A 107 -0.26 -19.90 27.25
C THR A 107 -0.85 -19.17 28.45
N PHE A 108 -0.51 -17.89 28.62
CA PHE A 108 -0.99 -17.06 29.71
C PHE A 108 -1.44 -15.68 29.19
N PRO A 109 -2.48 -15.07 29.78
CA PRO A 109 -2.97 -13.76 29.38
C PRO A 109 -2.01 -12.60 29.74
N VAL A 110 -1.08 -12.83 30.67
CA VAL A 110 -0.06 -11.86 31.10
C VAL A 110 1.25 -12.61 31.34
N TYR A 111 2.34 -12.04 30.82
CA TYR A 111 3.71 -12.47 31.12
C TYR A 111 4.37 -11.38 31.96
N SER A 112 4.94 -11.76 33.10
CA SER A 112 5.72 -10.87 33.95
C SER A 112 7.05 -11.52 34.27
N ALA A 113 8.12 -10.75 34.19
CA ALA A 113 9.47 -11.17 34.54
C ALA A 113 10.16 -10.04 35.31
N SER A 114 11.06 -10.41 36.22
CA SER A 114 11.93 -9.48 36.94
C SER A 114 13.37 -9.85 36.64
N ILE A 115 14.13 -8.90 36.12
CA ILE A 115 15.53 -9.10 35.72
C ILE A 115 16.39 -8.30 36.68
N PRO A 116 17.23 -8.94 37.51
CA PRO A 116 18.19 -8.23 38.36
C PRO A 116 19.30 -7.61 37.51
N GLU A 117 19.73 -6.40 37.86
CA GLU A 117 20.92 -5.80 37.25
C GLU A 117 22.19 -6.53 37.72
N ASN A 118 23.19 -6.62 36.83
CA ASN A 118 24.53 -7.15 37.11
C ASN A 118 24.63 -8.67 37.41
N VAL A 119 23.91 -9.51 36.67
CA VAL A 119 24.22 -10.96 36.62
C VAL A 119 25.33 -11.18 35.57
N PRO A 120 26.54 -11.65 35.96
CA PRO A 120 27.63 -11.97 35.03
C PRO A 120 27.37 -13.24 34.20
#